data_AF-A0A5B1M6U3-F1
#
_entry.id   AF-A0A5B1M6U3-F1
#
_cell.length_a   1.000
_cell.length_b   1.000
_cell.length_c   1.000
_cell.angle_alpha   90.00
_cell.angle_beta   90.00
_cell.angle_gamma   90.00
#
_symmetry.space_group_name_H-M   'P 1'
#
loop_
_entity.id
_entity.type
_entity.pdbx_description
1 polymer ?
#
loop_
_entity_poly.entity_id
_entity_poly.type
_entity_poly.pdbx_seq_one_letter_code
_entity_poly.pdbx_strand_id
1 'polypeptide(L)'
;MGATHRPRRLAQAMAAALIGAALAGPGVGPPAAAERSDPRAPEVTAGTNGAIAWTKIIRDASGAATDGYLSSSTGDTYFHLADTGAIPRDPEWSPDGTRIVYWSYGSASADGLWVVAHPFGETSYPYRLTEGGFDSDPTWSPDGSRIAFVRTQAGVNGIFVVPIWGGTPVQVLRDSRFFGEDLTWSPDGTKIAFADYSGDPFTSPLHIYVMDADGGTPVDLGVGLSPSWSPDGTKIVFEYVYSSADHDIYWMNPDGTGRVGLLTSSTNEWEPAWSPDGTRIAFHTAAGIHAYTPGTGGVVSVASGSDLESTTWGADQPVCQGRAVTVGGTAGNDTLRGSTGVDVIHGLAGNDTILGLQGQDVVCGGAGTDTVSYAGQTAPARAVIGETDPSADVSDLIAADVENLTGGAGPDTLFGDDSANLIQGGRGDDTVLAAGGVDTVSGGGGEDTLVGDDGDDQLSGEGGDDVLRGGDGGDTMTGGDDADQIAGGPGTDTVDYTGRAQPVDVTVGSGPGNDGGKVDGAAGDRDTVRGSVENVTGGNGADTLVGNDLNNQLRGNLGADTLRGGEGRDLLRAQDGVRDLVIDCGADVDAEAVRDGVDPAPISCP
;
A
#
# COMPACT_ATOMS: atom_id res chain seq x y z
N MET A 1 -23.40 -67.09 18.35
CA MET A 1 -22.55 -67.54 17.22
C MET A 1 -21.81 -66.31 16.73
N GLY A 2 -20.49 -66.18 16.72
CA GLY A 2 -19.39 -67.03 17.16
C GLY A 2 -18.29 -66.18 17.83
N ALA A 3 -17.47 -66.86 18.62
CA ALA A 3 -16.36 -66.31 19.40
C ALA A 3 -15.03 -66.40 18.62
N THR A 4 -14.06 -65.54 18.94
CA THR A 4 -12.64 -65.87 19.13
C THR A 4 -12.00 -64.78 20.02
N HIS A 5 -11.76 -65.03 21.31
CA HIS A 5 -10.56 -65.60 21.97
C HIS A 5 -9.25 -64.78 21.88
N ARG A 6 -9.03 -63.89 22.87
CA ARG A 6 -7.92 -63.80 23.89
C ARG A 6 -6.58 -64.56 23.64
N PRO A 7 -5.49 -64.36 24.45
CA PRO A 7 -4.74 -63.18 24.93
C PRO A 7 -3.19 -63.48 25.05
N ARG A 8 -2.37 -62.59 25.69
CA ARG A 8 -1.21 -62.85 26.64
C ARG A 8 -0.11 -61.76 26.54
N ARG A 9 0.17 -60.98 27.61
CA ARG A 9 1.13 -61.18 28.74
C ARG A 9 2.61 -61.04 28.31
N LEU A 10 3.54 -60.29 28.92
CA LEU A 10 4.02 -60.19 30.33
C LEU A 10 5.05 -59.00 30.37
N ALA A 11 4.99 -58.00 31.27
CA ALA A 11 5.59 -57.85 32.63
C ALA A 11 7.11 -57.53 32.78
N GLN A 12 7.38 -56.35 33.36
CA GLN A 12 8.30 -55.97 34.47
C GLN A 12 9.84 -56.17 34.43
N ALA A 13 10.57 -55.06 34.73
CA ALA A 13 11.61 -54.90 35.80
C ALA A 13 12.15 -53.43 35.78
N MET A 14 11.89 -52.58 36.78
CA MET A 14 12.71 -52.25 37.99
C MET A 14 14.18 -51.85 37.78
N ALA A 15 14.55 -50.61 38.14
CA ALA A 15 15.54 -50.28 39.18
C ALA A 15 15.72 -48.75 39.36
N ALA A 16 15.79 -48.32 40.62
CA ALA A 16 16.06 -46.96 41.07
C ALA A 16 17.56 -46.71 41.27
N ALA A 17 17.99 -45.44 41.12
CA ALA A 17 19.23 -44.93 41.73
C ALA A 17 18.98 -43.51 42.27
N LEU A 18 19.58 -43.27 43.44
CA LEU A 18 19.33 -42.16 44.36
C LEU A 18 20.59 -41.26 44.44
N ILE A 19 20.38 -39.99 44.81
CA ILE A 19 21.32 -39.01 45.43
C ILE A 19 22.04 -38.01 44.51
N GLY A 20 21.75 -36.72 44.79
CA GLY A 20 22.60 -35.57 44.47
C GLY A 20 21.91 -34.24 44.78
N ALA A 21 21.90 -33.83 46.05
CA ALA A 21 21.44 -32.51 46.50
C ALA A 21 22.60 -31.50 46.55
N ALA A 22 22.37 -30.26 46.05
CA ALA A 22 23.09 -28.98 46.28
C ALA A 22 22.89 -28.12 45.00
N LEU A 23 22.47 -26.85 44.95
CA LEU A 23 22.42 -25.73 45.89
C LEU A 23 21.25 -24.80 45.52
N ALA A 24 20.72 -24.09 46.51
CA ALA A 24 19.83 -22.95 46.34
C ALA A 24 20.63 -21.69 45.95
N GLY A 25 20.09 -20.90 45.01
CA GLY A 25 20.52 -19.54 44.63
C GLY A 25 19.35 -18.81 43.94
N PRO A 26 19.21 -17.47 44.09
CA PRO A 26 17.91 -16.82 44.12
C PRO A 26 17.40 -16.34 42.75
N GLY A 27 16.08 -16.43 42.57
CA GLY A 27 15.26 -15.39 41.94
C GLY A 27 15.50 -15.05 40.48
N VAL A 28 14.84 -15.78 39.58
CA VAL A 28 14.21 -15.16 38.39
C VAL A 28 12.84 -15.80 38.28
N GLY A 29 11.78 -15.00 38.43
CA GLY A 29 10.41 -15.47 38.23
C GLY A 29 10.21 -15.96 36.80
N PRO A 30 9.24 -16.84 36.53
CA PRO A 30 8.88 -17.16 35.16
C PRO A 30 8.54 -15.86 34.43
N PRO A 31 8.92 -15.68 33.14
CA PRO A 31 8.41 -14.55 32.38
C PRO A 31 6.89 -14.60 32.44
N ALA A 32 6.28 -13.45 32.71
CA ALA A 32 4.84 -13.31 32.71
C ALA A 32 4.30 -13.88 31.40
N ALA A 33 3.43 -14.86 31.52
CA ALA A 33 2.69 -15.41 30.40
C ALA A 33 1.97 -14.24 29.70
N ALA A 34 2.20 -14.10 28.40
CA ALA A 34 1.27 -13.41 27.53
C ALA A 34 -0.05 -14.20 27.55
N GLU A 35 -0.95 -13.82 28.45
CA GLU A 35 -2.37 -14.16 28.32
C GLU A 35 -3.15 -12.87 28.11
N ARG A 36 -3.65 -12.70 26.89
CA ARG A 36 -5.07 -12.47 26.68
C ARG A 36 -5.49 -13.01 25.31
N SER A 37 -5.81 -14.31 25.29
CA SER A 37 -6.77 -14.89 24.37
C SER A 37 -8.18 -14.54 24.86
N ASP A 38 -8.59 -13.31 24.58
CA ASP A 38 -10.01 -12.97 24.51
C ASP A 38 -10.33 -12.99 23.02
N PRO A 39 -11.25 -13.82 22.51
CA PRO A 39 -11.70 -13.70 21.13
C PRO A 39 -12.56 -12.43 21.08
N ARG A 40 -11.90 -11.26 21.11
CA ARG A 40 -12.47 -10.08 20.49
C ARG A 40 -12.76 -10.48 19.04
N ALA A 41 -13.94 -10.12 18.55
CA ALA A 41 -14.14 -10.09 17.11
C ALA A 41 -12.93 -9.37 16.50
N PRO A 42 -12.33 -9.89 15.42
CA PRO A 42 -11.19 -9.22 14.80
C PRO A 42 -11.57 -7.76 14.57
N GLU A 43 -10.78 -6.87 15.15
CA GLU A 43 -10.97 -5.44 15.00
C GLU A 43 -10.64 -5.14 13.53
N VAL A 44 -11.67 -4.87 12.73
CA VAL A 44 -11.51 -4.45 11.35
C VAL A 44 -11.01 -3.01 11.40
N THR A 45 -9.85 -2.75 10.82
CA THR A 45 -9.22 -1.43 10.84
C THR A 45 -10.13 -0.40 10.17
N ALA A 46 -10.36 0.74 10.85
CA ALA A 46 -10.99 1.90 10.20
C ALA A 46 -10.11 2.34 9.03
N GLY A 47 -10.71 2.57 7.87
CA GLY A 47 -9.96 2.82 6.65
C GLY A 47 -9.47 4.26 6.52
N THR A 48 -8.60 4.52 5.55
CA THR A 48 -8.37 5.83 4.94
C THR A 48 -9.33 6.04 3.77
N ASN A 49 -9.77 7.28 3.57
CA ASN A 49 -10.78 7.64 2.59
C ASN A 49 -10.25 7.52 1.16
N GLY A 50 -10.64 6.46 0.46
CA GLY A 50 -10.32 6.26 -0.94
C GLY A 50 -11.35 6.88 -1.88
N ALA A 51 -11.42 6.34 -3.09
CA ALA A 51 -12.33 6.83 -4.11
C ALA A 51 -13.81 6.60 -3.76
N ILE A 52 -14.66 7.58 -4.03
CA ILE A 52 -16.12 7.39 -4.00
C ILE A 52 -16.51 6.77 -5.34
N ALA A 53 -17.19 5.63 -5.34
CA ALA A 53 -17.77 5.07 -6.55
C ALA A 53 -19.26 5.37 -6.66
N TRP A 54 -19.74 5.50 -7.90
CA TRP A 54 -21.13 5.74 -8.23
C TRP A 54 -21.50 5.13 -9.58
N THR A 55 -22.80 5.01 -9.83
CA THR A 55 -23.34 4.70 -11.16
C THR A 55 -23.55 5.99 -11.94
N LYS A 56 -23.05 6.02 -13.18
CA LYS A 56 -23.41 7.03 -14.17
C LYS A 56 -24.35 6.44 -15.21
N ILE A 57 -25.51 7.06 -15.36
CA ILE A 57 -26.58 6.61 -16.26
C ILE A 57 -26.56 7.40 -17.55
N ILE A 58 -26.77 6.70 -18.66
CA ILE A 58 -26.97 7.29 -19.96
C ILE A 58 -28.47 7.25 -20.25
N ARG A 59 -29.04 8.42 -20.56
CA ARG A 59 -30.45 8.59 -20.86
C ARG A 59 -30.66 9.02 -22.31
N ASP A 60 -31.75 8.55 -22.91
CA ASP A 60 -32.19 9.03 -24.23
C ASP A 60 -32.86 10.41 -24.15
N ALA A 61 -33.28 10.93 -25.30
CA ALA A 61 -33.96 12.23 -25.39
C ALA A 61 -35.31 12.30 -24.66
N SER A 62 -35.87 11.16 -24.23
CA SER A 62 -37.09 11.08 -23.41
C SER A 62 -36.80 11.02 -21.90
N GLY A 63 -35.52 10.90 -21.51
CA GLY A 63 -35.09 10.73 -20.12
C GLY A 63 -35.08 9.28 -19.65
N ALA A 64 -35.38 8.32 -20.53
CA ALA A 64 -35.33 6.91 -20.19
C ALA A 64 -33.87 6.44 -20.14
N ALA A 65 -33.53 5.68 -19.10
CA ALA A 65 -32.20 5.08 -18.99
C ALA A 65 -32.01 4.03 -20.10
N THR A 66 -30.92 4.15 -20.84
CA THR A 66 -30.57 3.26 -21.95
C THR A 66 -29.33 2.43 -21.67
N ASP A 67 -28.44 2.93 -20.80
CA ASP A 67 -27.13 2.32 -20.53
C ASP A 67 -26.53 2.92 -19.24
N GLY A 68 -25.44 2.35 -18.71
CA GLY A 68 -24.74 2.89 -17.56
C GLY A 68 -23.37 2.26 -17.30
N TYR A 69 -22.58 2.93 -16.46
CA TYR A 69 -21.25 2.45 -16.04
C TYR A 69 -20.95 2.88 -14.61
N LEU A 70 -20.00 2.19 -13.99
CA LEU A 70 -19.45 2.58 -12.68
C LEU A 70 -18.28 3.56 -12.88
N SER A 71 -18.24 4.59 -12.06
CA SER A 71 -17.20 5.65 -12.12
C SER A 71 -16.78 6.07 -10.71
N SER A 72 -15.64 6.76 -10.62
CA SER A 72 -14.97 7.11 -9.37
C SER A 72 -14.69 8.61 -9.21
N SER A 73 -14.44 9.02 -7.97
CA SER A 73 -13.99 10.38 -7.64
C SER A 73 -12.63 10.75 -8.21
N THR A 74 -11.82 9.77 -8.62
CA THR A 74 -10.54 9.99 -9.32
C THR A 74 -10.73 10.29 -10.81
N GLY A 75 -11.97 10.21 -11.31
CA GLY A 75 -12.32 10.46 -12.71
C GLY A 75 -12.24 9.21 -13.60
N ASP A 76 -11.98 8.05 -12.99
CA ASP A 76 -11.88 6.78 -13.69
C ASP A 76 -13.26 6.23 -14.03
N THR A 77 -13.32 5.51 -15.14
CA THR A 77 -14.48 4.71 -15.53
C THR A 77 -14.08 3.24 -15.43
N TYR A 78 -14.66 2.53 -14.47
CA TYR A 78 -14.24 1.18 -14.12
C TYR A 78 -14.69 0.14 -15.14
N PHE A 79 -15.99 0.11 -15.41
CA PHE A 79 -16.58 -0.95 -16.19
C PHE A 79 -17.87 -0.51 -16.86
N HIS A 80 -17.96 -0.85 -18.14
CA HIS A 80 -19.15 -0.77 -18.96
C HIS A 80 -19.57 -2.19 -19.31
N LEU A 81 -20.84 -2.54 -19.08
CA LEU A 81 -21.41 -3.82 -19.52
C LEU A 81 -21.54 -3.81 -21.05
N ALA A 82 -20.42 -4.00 -21.76
CA ALA A 82 -20.39 -3.99 -23.22
C ALA A 82 -21.45 -4.95 -23.77
N ASP A 83 -22.33 -4.43 -24.63
CA ASP A 83 -23.22 -5.16 -25.52
C ASP A 83 -24.44 -5.91 -24.92
N THR A 84 -24.86 -5.63 -23.68
CA THR A 84 -26.08 -6.27 -23.11
C THR A 84 -27.26 -5.33 -22.84
N GLY A 85 -27.05 -4.01 -22.87
CA GLY A 85 -28.09 -3.02 -22.52
C GLY A 85 -28.49 -3.06 -21.05
N ALA A 86 -27.63 -3.61 -20.20
CA ALA A 86 -27.85 -3.74 -18.77
C ALA A 86 -27.14 -2.62 -18.00
N ILE A 87 -27.79 -2.14 -16.95
CA ILE A 87 -27.36 -0.95 -16.20
C ILE A 87 -26.85 -1.42 -14.83
N PRO A 88 -25.57 -1.17 -14.48
CA PRO A 88 -25.07 -1.45 -13.14
C PRO A 88 -25.68 -0.46 -12.14
N ARG A 89 -26.00 -0.92 -10.94
CA ARG A 89 -26.66 -0.17 -9.87
C ARG A 89 -26.11 -0.57 -8.52
N ASP A 90 -26.15 0.39 -7.59
CA ASP A 90 -25.77 0.25 -6.19
C ASP A 90 -24.43 -0.49 -6.04
N PRO A 91 -23.35 0.10 -6.60
CA PRO A 91 -22.02 -0.42 -6.37
C PRO A 91 -21.70 -0.34 -4.88
N GLU A 92 -21.08 -1.38 -4.35
CA GLU A 92 -20.49 -1.38 -3.01
C GLU A 92 -19.07 -1.93 -3.05
N TRP A 93 -18.16 -1.18 -2.45
CA TRP A 93 -16.77 -1.59 -2.28
C TRP A 93 -16.65 -2.74 -1.31
N SER A 94 -15.78 -3.70 -1.62
CA SER A 94 -15.30 -4.61 -0.60
C SER A 94 -14.55 -3.83 0.48
N PRO A 95 -14.57 -4.28 1.74
CA PRO A 95 -13.86 -3.62 2.84
C PRO A 95 -12.36 -3.43 2.59
N ASP A 96 -11.77 -4.32 1.78
CA ASP A 96 -10.38 -4.26 1.35
C ASP A 96 -10.17 -3.42 0.07
N GLY A 97 -11.19 -2.76 -0.47
CA GLY A 97 -11.06 -1.92 -1.66
C GLY A 97 -10.62 -2.65 -2.95
N THR A 98 -10.52 -3.98 -2.95
CA THR A 98 -10.04 -4.74 -4.13
C THR A 98 -11.16 -5.13 -5.09
N ARG A 99 -12.42 -4.98 -4.68
CA ARG A 99 -13.59 -5.41 -5.46
C ARG A 99 -14.75 -4.43 -5.32
N ILE A 100 -15.61 -4.47 -6.32
CA ILE A 100 -16.93 -3.85 -6.27
C ILE A 100 -17.97 -4.92 -6.54
N VAL A 101 -18.97 -5.03 -5.67
CA VAL A 101 -20.22 -5.74 -5.98
C VAL A 101 -21.23 -4.73 -6.50
N TYR A 102 -22.04 -5.11 -7.46
CA TYR A 102 -23.16 -4.31 -7.93
C TYR A 102 -24.26 -5.26 -8.39
N TRP A 103 -25.48 -4.73 -8.53
CA TRP A 103 -26.53 -5.45 -9.23
C TRP A 103 -26.77 -4.83 -10.60
N SER A 104 -27.31 -5.63 -11.50
CA SER A 104 -27.56 -5.21 -12.87
C SER A 104 -28.97 -5.60 -13.27
N TYR A 105 -29.61 -4.75 -14.08
CA TYR A 105 -30.91 -5.03 -14.68
C TYR A 105 -31.00 -4.54 -16.12
N GLY A 106 -31.88 -5.17 -16.90
CA GLY A 106 -32.22 -4.72 -18.26
C GLY A 106 -32.14 -5.84 -19.30
N SER A 107 -31.51 -6.96 -18.96
CA SER A 107 -31.54 -8.17 -19.78
C SER A 107 -31.49 -9.43 -18.93
N ALA A 108 -32.25 -10.46 -19.30
CA ALA A 108 -32.32 -11.72 -18.55
C ALA A 108 -30.94 -12.42 -18.39
N SER A 109 -29.97 -12.12 -19.26
CA SER A 109 -28.59 -12.60 -19.16
C SER A 109 -27.73 -11.82 -18.16
N ALA A 110 -28.11 -10.58 -17.84
CA ALA A 110 -27.37 -9.69 -16.95
C ALA A 110 -28.05 -9.46 -15.60
N ASP A 111 -29.32 -9.85 -15.44
CA ASP A 111 -30.07 -9.68 -14.18
C ASP A 111 -29.40 -10.46 -13.03
N GLY A 112 -29.11 -9.79 -11.93
CA GLY A 112 -28.53 -10.38 -10.71
C GLY A 112 -27.29 -9.65 -10.20
N LEU A 113 -26.59 -10.29 -9.27
CA LEU A 113 -25.39 -9.72 -8.65
C LEU A 113 -24.13 -10.06 -9.43
N TRP A 114 -23.26 -9.06 -9.54
CA TRP A 114 -21.97 -9.15 -10.20
C TRP A 114 -20.89 -8.61 -9.29
N VAL A 115 -19.70 -9.20 -9.36
CA VAL A 115 -18.51 -8.75 -8.66
C VAL A 115 -17.44 -8.47 -9.69
N VAL A 116 -16.79 -7.31 -9.60
CA VAL A 116 -15.59 -6.98 -10.35
C VAL A 116 -14.41 -7.02 -9.39
N ALA A 117 -13.37 -7.76 -9.74
CA ALA A 117 -12.08 -7.72 -9.05
C ALA A 117 -11.13 -6.75 -9.75
N HIS A 118 -10.25 -6.11 -8.97
CA HIS A 118 -9.23 -5.15 -9.42
C HIS A 118 -9.80 -4.00 -10.24
N PRO A 119 -10.74 -3.20 -9.67
CA PRO A 119 -11.35 -2.09 -10.40
C PRO A 119 -10.35 -1.02 -10.83
N PHE A 120 -9.18 -0.90 -10.17
CA PHE A 120 -8.12 0.05 -10.53
C PHE A 120 -7.03 -0.51 -11.46
N GLY A 121 -7.12 -1.79 -11.88
CA GLY A 121 -6.11 -2.45 -12.70
C GLY A 121 -6.38 -2.37 -14.21
N GLU A 122 -5.35 -2.62 -15.03
CA GLU A 122 -5.46 -2.67 -16.50
C GLU A 122 -6.44 -3.75 -17.02
N THR A 123 -6.85 -4.71 -16.18
CA THR A 123 -7.81 -5.76 -16.52
C THR A 123 -8.85 -5.99 -15.41
N SER A 124 -10.06 -5.46 -15.61
CA SER A 124 -11.23 -5.76 -14.77
C SER A 124 -11.91 -7.07 -15.21
N TYR A 125 -12.13 -7.99 -14.28
CA TYR A 125 -12.79 -9.29 -14.54
C TYR A 125 -14.12 -9.39 -13.79
N PRO A 126 -15.25 -8.98 -14.40
CA PRO A 126 -16.57 -9.17 -13.80
C PRO A 126 -16.95 -10.66 -13.83
N TYR A 127 -17.47 -11.16 -12.71
CA TYR A 127 -18.11 -12.47 -12.65
C TYR A 127 -19.48 -12.37 -11.98
N ARG A 128 -20.40 -13.22 -12.44
CA ARG A 128 -21.76 -13.27 -11.90
C ARG A 128 -21.77 -14.10 -10.63
N LEU A 129 -22.32 -13.53 -9.55
CA LEU A 129 -22.36 -14.16 -8.23
C LEU A 129 -23.63 -14.99 -8.02
N THR A 130 -24.77 -14.54 -8.54
CA THR A 130 -26.07 -15.22 -8.37
C THR A 130 -26.75 -15.54 -9.70
N GLU A 131 -27.41 -16.69 -9.78
CA GLU A 131 -28.20 -17.09 -10.96
C GLU A 131 -29.71 -16.99 -10.71
N GLY A 132 -30.40 -16.22 -11.57
CA GLY A 132 -31.85 -16.29 -11.75
C GLY A 132 -32.67 -15.64 -10.64
N GLY A 133 -32.97 -14.36 -10.79
CA GLY A 133 -33.77 -13.55 -9.87
C GLY A 133 -33.61 -12.05 -10.11
N PHE A 134 -34.51 -11.25 -9.54
CA PHE A 134 -34.21 -9.85 -9.27
C PHE A 134 -33.50 -9.81 -7.91
N ASP A 135 -32.18 -9.92 -7.97
CA ASP A 135 -31.29 -9.79 -6.81
C ASP A 135 -30.68 -8.38 -6.86
N SER A 136 -30.88 -7.58 -5.82
CA SER A 136 -30.54 -6.15 -5.77
C SER A 136 -29.91 -5.76 -4.43
N ASP A 137 -29.44 -4.53 -4.34
CA ASP A 137 -28.96 -3.87 -3.11
C ASP A 137 -27.89 -4.70 -2.37
N PRO A 138 -26.80 -5.11 -3.05
CA PRO A 138 -25.77 -5.96 -2.45
C PRO A 138 -24.91 -5.19 -1.45
N THR A 139 -24.56 -5.81 -0.33
CA THR A 139 -23.62 -5.26 0.66
C THR A 139 -22.62 -6.28 1.19
N TRP A 140 -21.37 -5.85 1.40
CA TRP A 140 -20.28 -6.69 1.88
C TRP A 140 -20.33 -6.88 3.38
N SER A 141 -20.07 -8.11 3.84
CA SER A 141 -19.68 -8.31 5.23
C SER A 141 -18.34 -7.62 5.51
N PRO A 142 -18.09 -7.13 6.74
CA PRO A 142 -16.88 -6.37 7.05
C PRO A 142 -15.57 -7.15 6.87
N ASP A 143 -15.64 -8.48 6.89
CA ASP A 143 -14.52 -9.38 6.63
C ASP A 143 -14.33 -9.71 5.13
N GLY A 144 -15.14 -9.11 4.25
CA GLY A 144 -15.11 -9.32 2.81
C GLY A 144 -15.51 -10.74 2.35
N SER A 145 -16.01 -11.60 3.23
CA SER A 145 -16.23 -13.03 2.93
C SER A 145 -17.62 -13.37 2.39
N ARG A 146 -18.61 -12.50 2.64
CA ARG A 146 -20.02 -12.70 2.30
C ARG A 146 -20.62 -11.42 1.74
N ILE A 147 -21.68 -11.60 0.95
CA ILE A 147 -22.52 -10.51 0.45
C ILE A 147 -23.96 -10.76 0.91
N ALA A 148 -24.58 -9.77 1.54
CA ALA A 148 -26.01 -9.74 1.76
C ALA A 148 -26.70 -9.02 0.60
N PHE A 149 -27.92 -9.42 0.24
CA PHE A 149 -28.66 -8.84 -0.87
C PHE A 149 -30.17 -9.05 -0.72
N VAL A 150 -30.95 -8.24 -1.41
CA VAL A 150 -32.40 -8.40 -1.51
C VAL A 150 -32.71 -9.32 -2.67
N ARG A 151 -33.60 -10.31 -2.45
CA ARG A 151 -34.14 -11.15 -3.52
C ARG A 151 -35.64 -10.96 -3.62
N THR A 152 -36.08 -10.65 -4.84
CA THR A 152 -37.50 -10.52 -5.18
C THR A 152 -37.89 -11.50 -6.27
N GLN A 153 -38.56 -12.59 -5.89
CA GLN A 153 -39.06 -13.62 -6.81
C GLN A 153 -40.45 -14.08 -6.39
N ALA A 154 -41.22 -14.63 -7.33
CA ALA A 154 -42.59 -15.09 -7.07
C ALA A 154 -42.64 -16.10 -5.91
N GLY A 155 -43.12 -15.64 -4.74
CA GLY A 155 -43.23 -16.44 -3.51
C GLY A 155 -41.96 -16.54 -2.67
N VAL A 156 -40.89 -15.82 -3.02
CA VAL A 156 -39.63 -15.78 -2.27
C VAL A 156 -39.13 -14.32 -2.24
N ASN A 157 -39.50 -13.60 -1.18
CA ASN A 157 -39.05 -12.22 -0.92
C ASN A 157 -38.32 -12.15 0.41
N GLY A 158 -37.20 -11.43 0.44
CA GLY A 158 -36.46 -11.19 1.67
C GLY A 158 -34.98 -10.92 1.44
N ILE A 159 -34.24 -10.95 2.54
CA ILE A 159 -32.79 -10.74 2.54
C ILE A 159 -32.09 -12.11 2.53
N PHE A 160 -31.08 -12.21 1.69
CA PHE A 160 -30.25 -13.39 1.52
C PHE A 160 -28.79 -13.05 1.76
N VAL A 161 -28.00 -14.04 2.16
CA VAL A 161 -26.54 -13.95 2.31
C VAL A 161 -25.89 -15.05 1.48
N VAL A 162 -24.85 -14.71 0.72
CA VAL A 162 -24.09 -15.65 -0.13
C VAL A 162 -22.58 -15.46 0.07
N PRO A 163 -21.77 -16.54 0.04
CA PRO A 163 -20.32 -16.42 0.00
C PRO A 163 -19.84 -15.77 -1.31
N ILE A 164 -18.74 -15.01 -1.24
CA ILE A 164 -18.22 -14.22 -2.38
C ILE A 164 -17.71 -15.04 -3.57
N TRP A 165 -17.40 -16.32 -3.33
CA TRP A 165 -16.96 -17.27 -4.35
C TRP A 165 -18.12 -18.10 -4.92
N GLY A 166 -19.35 -17.65 -4.70
CA GLY A 166 -20.57 -18.36 -5.07
C GLY A 166 -20.94 -19.45 -4.07
N GLY A 167 -22.16 -19.97 -4.23
CA GLY A 167 -22.74 -20.95 -3.31
C GLY A 167 -24.26 -20.92 -3.34
N THR A 168 -24.89 -21.62 -2.41
CA THR A 168 -26.35 -21.52 -2.22
C THR A 168 -26.64 -20.34 -1.31
N PRO A 169 -27.35 -19.29 -1.78
CA PRO A 169 -27.74 -18.18 -0.92
C PRO A 169 -28.64 -18.65 0.22
N VAL A 170 -28.39 -18.15 1.42
CA VAL A 170 -29.16 -18.47 2.64
C VAL A 170 -30.12 -17.32 2.91
N GLN A 171 -31.42 -17.62 3.00
CA GLN A 171 -32.42 -16.63 3.37
C GLN A 171 -32.35 -16.32 4.87
N VAL A 172 -32.06 -15.06 5.22
CA VAL A 172 -31.94 -14.60 6.62
C VAL A 172 -33.17 -13.83 7.08
N LEU A 173 -33.91 -13.21 6.15
CA LEU A 173 -35.21 -12.59 6.40
C LEU A 173 -36.28 -13.16 5.46
N ARG A 174 -37.45 -13.49 6.01
CA ARG A 174 -38.65 -13.89 5.25
C ARG A 174 -39.67 -12.77 5.24
N ASP A 175 -40.49 -12.75 4.20
CA ASP A 175 -41.69 -11.90 4.11
C ASP A 175 -41.38 -10.39 4.20
N SER A 176 -40.26 -9.95 3.59
CA SER A 176 -40.06 -8.53 3.29
C SER A 176 -41.27 -8.01 2.53
N ARG A 177 -41.77 -6.84 2.96
CA ARG A 177 -43.07 -6.33 2.52
C ARG A 177 -42.96 -5.63 1.17
N PHE A 178 -41.79 -5.11 0.80
CA PHE A 178 -41.41 -4.70 -0.57
C PHE A 178 -39.92 -4.26 -0.60
N PHE A 179 -39.40 -3.85 -1.78
CA PHE A 179 -38.00 -3.49 -2.08
C PHE A 179 -37.25 -2.90 -0.90
N GLY A 180 -36.33 -3.65 -0.31
CA GLY A 180 -35.43 -3.09 0.69
C GLY A 180 -34.48 -2.16 -0.02
N GLU A 181 -34.56 -0.87 0.25
CA GLU A 181 -33.58 0.11 -0.21
C GLU A 181 -32.38 0.05 0.73
N ASP A 182 -31.22 -0.21 0.13
CA ASP A 182 -29.89 -0.38 0.68
C ASP A 182 -29.78 -1.24 1.95
N LEU A 183 -28.93 -2.25 1.84
CA LEU A 183 -28.49 -3.07 2.96
C LEU A 183 -27.16 -2.54 3.45
N THR A 184 -26.88 -2.66 4.74
CA THR A 184 -25.55 -2.36 5.27
C THR A 184 -25.21 -3.26 6.45
N TRP A 185 -23.99 -3.78 6.50
CA TRP A 185 -23.50 -4.53 7.64
C TRP A 185 -23.03 -3.62 8.77
N SER A 186 -23.26 -4.04 10.02
CA SER A 186 -22.53 -3.45 11.13
C SER A 186 -21.04 -3.79 11.02
N PRO A 187 -20.13 -2.89 11.44
CA PRO A 187 -18.68 -3.11 11.31
C PRO A 187 -18.16 -4.36 12.02
N ASP A 188 -18.86 -4.83 13.06
CA ASP A 188 -18.54 -6.08 13.77
C ASP A 188 -19.05 -7.35 13.07
N GLY A 189 -19.76 -7.20 11.95
CA GLY A 189 -20.32 -8.28 11.14
C GLY A 189 -21.49 -9.02 11.79
N THR A 190 -22.06 -8.51 12.89
CA THR A 190 -23.10 -9.22 13.63
C THR A 190 -24.53 -8.83 13.24
N LYS A 191 -24.71 -7.67 12.58
CA LYS A 191 -26.02 -7.11 12.25
C LYS A 191 -26.08 -6.62 10.81
N ILE A 192 -27.30 -6.57 10.30
CA ILE A 192 -27.65 -5.95 9.02
C ILE A 192 -28.70 -4.87 9.31
N ALA A 193 -28.46 -3.65 8.86
CA ALA A 193 -29.47 -2.61 8.77
C ALA A 193 -30.03 -2.53 7.35
N PHE A 194 -31.31 -2.19 7.24
CA PHE A 194 -32.03 -2.14 5.96
C PHE A 194 -33.29 -1.29 6.08
N ALA A 195 -33.83 -0.82 4.96
CA ALA A 195 -35.16 -0.21 4.91
C ALA A 195 -36.25 -1.25 4.56
N ASP A 196 -37.43 -1.15 5.18
CA ASP A 196 -38.63 -1.91 4.77
C ASP A 196 -39.89 -1.12 5.16
N TYR A 197 -41.03 -1.45 4.57
CA TYR A 197 -42.31 -0.82 4.91
C TYR A 197 -42.72 -1.17 6.34
N SER A 198 -43.17 -0.19 7.11
CA SER A 198 -43.73 -0.44 8.47
C SER A 198 -45.01 -1.28 8.48
N GLY A 199 -45.67 -1.41 7.33
CA GLY A 199 -46.92 -2.14 7.16
C GLY A 199 -47.20 -2.46 5.70
N ASP A 200 -48.41 -2.11 5.24
CA ASP A 200 -48.80 -2.29 3.84
C ASP A 200 -48.00 -1.32 2.93
N PRO A 201 -47.34 -1.82 1.87
CA PRO A 201 -46.45 -1.02 1.01
C PRO A 201 -47.09 0.16 0.29
N PHE A 202 -48.42 0.17 0.14
CA PHE A 202 -49.12 1.24 -0.58
C PHE A 202 -49.62 2.34 0.35
N THR A 203 -49.51 2.13 1.67
CA THR A 203 -50.14 3.01 2.67
C THR A 203 -49.27 3.34 3.87
N SER A 204 -48.17 2.62 4.07
CA SER A 204 -47.26 2.79 5.21
C SER A 204 -45.95 3.43 4.77
N PRO A 205 -45.24 4.19 5.63
CA PRO A 205 -43.92 4.70 5.32
C PRO A 205 -42.83 3.61 5.44
N LEU A 206 -41.69 3.86 4.78
CA LEU A 206 -40.44 3.12 4.98
C LEU A 206 -39.83 3.46 6.34
N HIS A 207 -39.39 2.42 7.02
CA HIS A 207 -38.69 2.46 8.29
C HIS A 207 -37.35 1.74 8.15
N ILE A 208 -36.38 2.15 8.95
CA ILE A 208 -35.11 1.47 9.08
C ILE A 208 -35.27 0.37 10.12
N TYR A 209 -34.77 -0.81 9.79
CA TYR A 209 -34.71 -1.95 10.68
C TYR A 209 -33.28 -2.41 10.87
N VAL A 210 -33.01 -3.01 12.03
CA VAL A 210 -31.76 -3.73 12.31
C VAL A 210 -32.09 -5.15 12.75
N MET A 211 -31.37 -6.13 12.22
CA MET A 211 -31.50 -7.54 12.60
C MET A 211 -30.14 -8.20 12.77
N ASP A 212 -30.11 -9.36 13.42
CA ASP A 212 -28.91 -10.20 13.45
C ASP A 212 -28.63 -10.76 12.05
N ALA A 213 -27.36 -10.76 11.65
CA ALA A 213 -26.93 -11.10 10.30
C ALA A 213 -27.23 -12.55 9.90
N ASP A 214 -27.28 -13.46 10.88
CA ASP A 214 -27.63 -14.88 10.66
C ASP A 214 -29.16 -15.13 10.66
N GLY A 215 -29.96 -14.07 10.73
CA GLY A 215 -31.42 -14.12 10.78
C GLY A 215 -31.97 -13.81 12.18
N GLY A 216 -33.19 -13.30 12.23
CA GLY A 216 -33.83 -12.90 13.48
C GLY A 216 -35.09 -12.09 13.27
N THR A 217 -35.66 -11.56 14.36
CA THR A 217 -36.76 -10.58 14.28
C THR A 217 -36.15 -9.18 14.15
N PRO A 218 -36.42 -8.45 13.06
CA PRO A 218 -35.90 -7.10 12.91
C PRO A 218 -36.47 -6.14 13.96
N VAL A 219 -35.63 -5.22 14.42
CA VAL A 219 -35.97 -4.13 15.34
C VAL A 219 -36.20 -2.87 14.52
N ASP A 220 -37.38 -2.28 14.64
CA ASP A 220 -37.77 -1.03 13.98
C ASP A 220 -37.12 0.19 14.68
N LEU A 221 -36.33 0.97 13.94
CA LEU A 221 -35.67 2.20 14.40
C LEU A 221 -36.43 3.48 14.02
N GLY A 222 -37.52 3.35 13.26
CA GLY A 222 -38.41 4.42 12.82
C GLY A 222 -38.18 4.85 11.37
N VAL A 223 -38.91 5.91 10.96
CA VAL A 223 -38.95 6.40 9.58
C VAL A 223 -37.56 6.75 9.04
N GLY A 224 -37.26 6.25 7.83
CA GLY A 224 -36.04 6.49 7.06
C GLY A 224 -35.80 5.39 6.01
N LEU A 225 -34.79 5.59 5.16
CA LEU A 225 -34.28 4.64 4.16
C LEU A 225 -32.76 4.83 3.96
N SER A 226 -32.17 4.00 3.10
CA SER A 226 -30.76 4.02 2.74
C SER A 226 -29.80 4.11 3.94
N PRO A 227 -29.90 3.19 4.91
CA PRO A 227 -29.03 3.22 6.08
C PRO A 227 -27.58 2.88 5.72
N SER A 228 -26.63 3.56 6.36
CA SER A 228 -25.21 3.23 6.31
C SER A 228 -24.60 3.33 7.72
N TRP A 229 -23.87 2.28 8.14
CA TRP A 229 -23.19 2.26 9.43
C TRP A 229 -21.94 3.13 9.44
N SER A 230 -21.70 3.84 10.54
CA SER A 230 -20.39 4.42 10.79
C SER A 230 -19.36 3.29 11.02
N PRO A 231 -18.09 3.48 10.63
CA PRO A 231 -17.05 2.45 10.79
C PRO A 231 -16.82 2.01 12.24
N ASP A 232 -17.10 2.90 13.20
CA ASP A 232 -17.02 2.60 14.64
C ASP A 232 -18.27 1.89 15.21
N GLY A 233 -19.30 1.71 14.38
CA GLY A 233 -20.58 1.09 14.74
C GLY A 233 -21.45 1.91 15.68
N THR A 234 -21.11 3.17 15.96
CA THR A 234 -21.83 3.99 16.96
C THR A 234 -22.99 4.81 16.37
N LYS A 235 -23.08 4.90 15.05
CA LYS A 235 -24.11 5.65 14.31
C LYS A 235 -24.58 4.88 13.08
N ILE A 236 -25.80 5.19 12.68
CA ILE A 236 -26.35 4.89 11.35
C ILE A 236 -26.70 6.23 10.73
N VAL A 237 -26.08 6.58 9.60
CA VAL A 237 -26.55 7.67 8.73
C VAL A 237 -27.63 7.12 7.83
N PHE A 238 -28.62 7.93 7.49
CA PHE A 238 -29.74 7.52 6.67
C PHE A 238 -30.45 8.73 6.07
N GLU A 239 -31.26 8.45 5.07
CA GLU A 239 -32.14 9.42 4.44
C GLU A 239 -33.48 9.49 5.18
N TYR A 240 -33.92 10.70 5.50
CA TYR A 240 -35.22 10.94 6.11
C TYR A 240 -36.17 11.62 5.13
N VAL A 241 -37.30 10.96 4.87
CA VAL A 241 -38.31 11.42 3.91
C VAL A 241 -39.43 12.14 4.64
N TYR A 242 -39.47 13.47 4.50
CA TYR A 242 -40.61 14.27 4.94
C TYR A 242 -41.77 14.19 3.94
N SER A 243 -41.43 14.12 2.65
CA SER A 243 -42.37 13.98 1.53
C SER A 243 -41.64 13.41 0.32
N SER A 244 -42.36 13.06 -0.75
CA SER A 244 -41.76 12.57 -2.01
C SER A 244 -40.86 13.58 -2.74
N ALA A 245 -40.64 14.77 -2.18
CA ALA A 245 -39.85 15.84 -2.77
C ALA A 245 -38.97 16.54 -1.72
N ASP A 246 -38.79 15.92 -0.55
CA ASP A 246 -38.01 16.49 0.56
C ASP A 246 -37.29 15.35 1.31
N HIS A 247 -36.02 15.15 0.92
CA HIS A 247 -35.15 14.06 1.35
C HIS A 247 -33.88 14.67 1.94
N ASP A 248 -33.67 14.42 3.22
CA ASP A 248 -32.61 15.03 4.02
C ASP A 248 -31.75 13.95 4.67
N ILE A 249 -30.49 14.25 4.98
CA ILE A 249 -29.59 13.30 5.64
C ILE A 249 -29.63 13.48 7.16
N TYR A 250 -29.90 12.38 7.86
CA TYR A 250 -29.94 12.28 9.31
C TYR A 250 -28.97 11.19 9.78
N TRP A 251 -28.63 11.22 11.07
CA TRP A 251 -28.07 10.05 11.73
C TRP A 251 -28.84 9.71 13.01
N MET A 252 -28.61 8.51 13.53
CA MET A 252 -29.13 8.06 14.83
C MET A 252 -28.19 7.04 15.45
N ASN A 253 -28.41 6.74 16.74
CA ASN A 253 -27.80 5.59 17.39
C ASN A 253 -28.42 4.28 16.84
N PRO A 254 -27.67 3.15 16.84
CA PRO A 254 -28.18 1.85 16.39
C PRO A 254 -29.39 1.30 17.16
N ASP A 255 -29.73 1.88 18.31
CA ASP A 255 -30.93 1.56 19.09
C ASP A 255 -32.14 2.44 18.72
N GLY A 256 -32.01 3.27 17.68
CA GLY A 256 -33.04 4.19 17.18
C GLY A 256 -33.13 5.51 17.96
N THR A 257 -32.33 5.69 19.01
CA THR A 257 -32.31 6.94 19.79
C THR A 257 -31.37 7.99 19.18
N GLY A 258 -31.43 9.23 19.69
CA GLY A 258 -30.41 10.23 19.35
C GLY A 258 -30.44 10.72 17.90
N ARG A 259 -31.61 10.74 17.27
CA ARG A 259 -31.79 11.21 15.89
C ARG A 259 -31.43 12.69 15.73
N VAL A 260 -30.60 13.04 14.74
CA VAL A 260 -30.18 14.41 14.44
C VAL A 260 -30.11 14.60 12.92
N GLY A 261 -30.59 15.75 12.42
CA GLY A 261 -30.45 16.14 11.02
C GLY A 261 -29.10 16.77 10.75
N LEU A 262 -28.41 16.29 9.73
CA LEU A 262 -27.08 16.74 9.31
C LEU A 262 -27.17 17.73 8.16
N LEU A 263 -27.96 17.37 7.14
CA LEU A 263 -28.27 18.20 5.99
C LEU A 263 -29.79 18.31 5.94
N THR A 264 -30.28 19.50 6.24
CA THR A 264 -31.72 19.82 6.26
C THR A 264 -32.00 20.91 5.23
N SER A 265 -31.53 20.67 4.01
CA SER A 265 -31.42 21.69 2.99
C SER A 265 -32.75 21.82 2.23
N SER A 266 -32.75 22.47 1.07
CA SER A 266 -33.91 22.43 0.16
C SER A 266 -33.64 21.62 -1.09
N THR A 267 -32.45 21.01 -1.16
CA THR A 267 -32.11 20.01 -2.17
C THR A 267 -32.42 18.64 -1.59
N ASN A 268 -32.74 17.69 -2.47
CA ASN A 268 -32.89 16.31 -2.04
C ASN A 268 -31.51 15.66 -2.04
N GLU A 269 -31.18 15.05 -0.91
CA GLU A 269 -29.97 14.29 -0.67
C GLU A 269 -30.33 12.81 -0.51
N TRP A 270 -29.65 11.94 -1.26
CA TRP A 270 -29.99 10.52 -1.34
C TRP A 270 -28.78 9.61 -1.08
N GLU A 271 -29.07 8.40 -0.59
CA GLU A 271 -28.13 7.28 -0.44
C GLU A 271 -26.83 7.65 0.29
N PRO A 272 -26.91 8.11 1.55
CA PRO A 272 -25.73 8.52 2.29
C PRO A 272 -24.83 7.32 2.64
N ALA A 273 -23.54 7.45 2.40
CA ALA A 273 -22.55 6.43 2.75
C ALA A 273 -21.43 7.02 3.63
N TRP A 274 -21.12 6.35 4.73
CA TRP A 274 -19.96 6.71 5.55
C TRP A 274 -18.65 6.43 4.84
N SER A 275 -17.69 7.31 5.05
CA SER A 275 -16.31 7.09 4.63
C SER A 275 -15.61 6.08 5.56
N PRO A 276 -14.63 5.30 5.08
CA PRO A 276 -13.96 4.27 5.87
C PRO A 276 -13.30 4.78 7.16
N ASP A 277 -12.84 6.04 7.18
CA ASP A 277 -12.26 6.68 8.37
C ASP A 277 -13.31 7.26 9.34
N GLY A 278 -14.59 7.25 8.96
CA GLY A 278 -15.70 7.81 9.74
C GLY A 278 -15.71 9.33 9.83
N THR A 279 -14.95 10.05 9.00
CA THR A 279 -14.85 11.52 9.03
C THR A 279 -15.72 12.21 8.00
N ARG A 280 -16.25 11.49 7.00
CA ARG A 280 -17.08 12.04 5.93
C ARG A 280 -18.28 11.15 5.61
N ILE A 281 -19.27 11.77 4.96
CA ILE A 281 -20.46 11.11 4.44
C ILE A 281 -20.61 11.52 2.97
N ALA A 282 -20.60 10.55 2.06
CA ALA A 282 -20.92 10.79 0.65
C ALA A 282 -22.42 10.69 0.45
N PHE A 283 -22.93 11.41 -0.53
CA PHE A 283 -24.32 11.35 -0.96
C PHE A 283 -24.44 11.90 -2.37
N HIS A 284 -25.57 11.65 -3.01
CA HIS A 284 -25.87 12.23 -4.30
C HIS A 284 -27.06 13.20 -4.23
N THR A 285 -27.10 14.10 -5.20
CA THR A 285 -28.18 15.06 -5.46
C THR A 285 -28.43 15.10 -6.97
N ALA A 286 -29.46 15.81 -7.42
CA ALA A 286 -29.72 15.99 -8.84
C ALA A 286 -28.62 16.80 -9.57
N ALA A 287 -27.70 17.42 -8.82
CA ALA A 287 -26.57 18.17 -9.36
C ALA A 287 -25.25 17.38 -9.38
N GLY A 288 -25.21 16.20 -8.76
CA GLY A 288 -24.06 15.30 -8.74
C GLY A 288 -23.74 14.74 -7.36
N ILE A 289 -22.50 14.31 -7.19
CA ILE A 289 -21.96 13.64 -6.00
C ILE A 289 -21.29 14.66 -5.07
N HIS A 290 -21.53 14.53 -3.77
CA HIS A 290 -21.01 15.41 -2.74
C HIS A 290 -20.47 14.63 -1.55
N ALA A 291 -19.62 15.28 -0.76
CA ALA A 291 -19.15 14.78 0.52
C ALA A 291 -19.38 15.82 1.62
N TYR A 292 -19.92 15.39 2.76
CA TYR A 292 -20.16 16.16 3.96
C TYR A 292 -19.18 15.78 5.07
N THR A 293 -18.66 16.77 5.80
CA THR A 293 -17.83 16.55 7.00
C THR A 293 -18.63 16.87 8.27
N PRO A 294 -19.03 15.86 9.06
CA PRO A 294 -19.72 16.07 10.32
C PRO A 294 -18.93 16.99 11.27
N GLY A 295 -19.65 17.85 11.99
CA GLY A 295 -19.09 18.78 12.97
C GLY A 295 -18.57 20.11 12.41
N THR A 296 -18.03 20.13 11.19
CA THR A 296 -17.67 21.40 10.51
C THR A 296 -18.79 21.94 9.63
N GLY A 297 -19.68 21.06 9.15
CA GLY A 297 -20.81 21.42 8.30
C GLY A 297 -20.43 21.65 6.83
N GLY A 298 -19.17 21.39 6.45
CA GLY A 298 -18.70 21.61 5.08
C GLY A 298 -19.23 20.56 4.11
N VAL A 299 -19.86 21.02 3.03
CA VAL A 299 -20.22 20.20 1.85
C VAL A 299 -19.29 20.54 0.70
N VAL A 300 -18.70 19.54 0.08
CA VAL A 300 -17.82 19.67 -1.09
C VAL A 300 -18.40 18.88 -2.25
N SER A 301 -18.47 19.51 -3.42
CA SER A 301 -18.84 18.80 -4.66
C SER A 301 -17.66 17.93 -5.10
N VAL A 302 -17.94 16.64 -5.30
CA VAL A 302 -16.97 15.62 -5.75
C VAL A 302 -17.05 15.47 -7.27
N ALA A 303 -18.27 15.35 -7.79
CA ALA A 303 -18.53 15.27 -9.22
C ALA A 303 -19.83 15.99 -9.55
N SER A 304 -19.87 16.70 -10.68
CA SER A 304 -21.06 17.43 -11.14
C SER A 304 -21.74 16.70 -12.30
N GLY A 305 -23.07 16.58 -12.28
CA GLY A 305 -23.86 15.97 -13.35
C GLY A 305 -25.25 15.57 -12.90
N SER A 306 -26.19 15.43 -13.84
CA SER A 306 -27.60 15.13 -13.55
C SER A 306 -27.99 13.65 -13.61
N ASP A 307 -27.02 12.76 -13.87
CA ASP A 307 -27.25 11.33 -14.10
C ASP A 307 -26.28 10.48 -13.29
N LEU A 308 -25.95 10.94 -12.08
CA LEU A 308 -25.10 10.24 -11.11
C LEU A 308 -25.99 9.74 -9.98
N GLU A 309 -25.99 8.44 -9.74
CA GLU A 309 -26.86 7.72 -8.79
C GLU A 309 -26.01 6.70 -8.04
N SER A 310 -26.40 6.32 -6.82
CA SER A 310 -25.67 5.40 -5.95
C SER A 310 -24.32 5.94 -5.50
N THR A 311 -24.03 5.95 -4.19
CA THR A 311 -22.70 6.33 -3.70
C THR A 311 -22.18 5.34 -2.69
N THR A 312 -20.93 4.92 -2.87
CA THR A 312 -20.20 4.10 -1.92
C THR A 312 -18.77 4.62 -1.78
N TRP A 313 -18.18 4.48 -0.60
CA TRP A 313 -16.78 4.84 -0.38
C TRP A 313 -15.87 3.62 -0.49
N GLY A 314 -14.78 3.77 -1.23
CA GLY A 314 -13.68 2.83 -1.27
C GLY A 314 -12.60 3.15 -0.25
N ALA A 315 -11.72 2.17 -0.06
CA ALA A 315 -10.49 2.25 0.70
C ALA A 315 -9.37 2.93 -0.10
N ASP A 316 -8.61 3.83 0.52
CA ASP A 316 -7.38 4.41 -0.08
C ASP A 316 -6.19 3.44 -0.03
N GLN A 317 -6.19 2.55 0.97
CA GLN A 317 -5.15 1.53 1.19
C GLN A 317 -5.76 0.13 1.14
N PRO A 318 -6.05 -0.41 -0.06
CA PRO A 318 -6.78 -1.67 -0.21
C PRO A 318 -6.03 -2.88 0.38
N VAL A 319 -4.71 -2.78 0.48
CA VAL A 319 -3.86 -3.80 1.12
C VAL A 319 -4.21 -3.94 2.60
N CYS A 320 -4.46 -2.82 3.30
CA CYS A 320 -4.57 -2.75 4.76
C CYS A 320 -6.00 -2.78 5.30
N GLN A 321 -6.96 -2.28 4.54
CA GLN A 321 -8.31 -2.05 5.03
C GLN A 321 -9.17 -3.29 5.00
N GLY A 322 -10.17 -3.36 5.88
CA GLY A 322 -11.13 -4.48 5.89
C GLY A 322 -10.56 -5.82 6.37
N ARG A 323 -9.29 -5.85 6.78
CA ARG A 323 -8.61 -7.07 7.21
C ARG A 323 -8.56 -7.18 8.73
N ALA A 324 -8.71 -8.41 9.20
CA ALA A 324 -8.53 -8.75 10.59
C ALA A 324 -7.06 -8.60 11.00
N VAL A 325 -6.74 -7.60 11.82
CA VAL A 325 -5.37 -7.37 12.28
C VAL A 325 -4.92 -8.52 13.18
N THR A 326 -3.74 -9.08 12.89
CA THR A 326 -3.12 -10.14 13.70
C THR A 326 -2.06 -9.57 14.64
N VAL A 327 -1.32 -8.54 14.20
CA VAL A 327 -0.34 -7.80 15.00
C VAL A 327 -0.58 -6.30 14.81
N GLY A 328 -0.85 -5.58 15.90
CA GLY A 328 -1.06 -4.13 15.88
C GLY A 328 -0.09 -3.41 16.81
N GLY A 329 0.45 -2.29 16.35
CA GLY A 329 1.25 -1.35 17.12
C GLY A 329 0.40 -0.39 17.96
N THR A 330 1.01 0.74 18.29
CA THR A 330 0.47 1.83 19.09
C THR A 330 0.60 3.13 18.31
N ALA A 331 0.35 4.28 18.93
CA ALA A 331 0.53 5.58 18.28
C ALA A 331 1.96 6.14 18.42
N GLY A 332 2.95 5.29 18.73
CA GLY A 332 4.35 5.69 18.78
C GLY A 332 5.23 4.60 18.18
N ASN A 333 6.53 4.91 18.04
CA ASN A 333 7.50 4.06 17.35
C ASN A 333 7.61 2.66 17.97
N ASP A 334 7.17 1.66 17.23
CA ASP A 334 7.10 0.27 17.62
C ASP A 334 8.10 -0.59 16.85
N THR A 335 8.45 -1.75 17.43
CA THR A 335 9.10 -2.83 16.71
C THR A 335 8.15 -4.00 16.70
N LEU A 336 7.50 -4.22 15.56
CA LEU A 336 6.49 -5.24 15.37
C LEU A 336 7.11 -6.49 14.78
N ARG A 337 6.67 -7.65 15.27
CA ARG A 337 7.17 -8.94 14.81
C ARG A 337 5.99 -9.88 14.59
N GLY A 338 5.85 -10.34 13.35
CA GLY A 338 4.92 -11.37 12.92
C GLY A 338 5.28 -12.76 13.45
N SER A 339 4.45 -13.71 13.06
CA SER A 339 4.59 -15.13 13.33
C SER A 339 5.35 -15.81 12.17
N THR A 340 5.20 -17.12 11.99
CA THR A 340 5.73 -17.81 10.79
C THR A 340 4.61 -18.23 9.83
N GLY A 341 3.39 -17.78 10.09
CA GLY A 341 2.24 -17.93 9.20
C GLY A 341 1.88 -16.58 8.60
N VAL A 342 0.81 -16.53 7.81
CA VAL A 342 0.31 -15.27 7.25
C VAL A 342 -0.23 -14.37 8.35
N ASP A 343 0.34 -13.18 8.47
CA ASP A 343 -0.05 -12.13 9.40
C ASP A 343 -0.61 -10.90 8.67
N VAL A 344 -1.43 -10.13 9.39
CA VAL A 344 -1.84 -8.77 9.01
C VAL A 344 -1.27 -7.85 10.08
N ILE A 345 -0.32 -7.00 9.69
CA ILE A 345 0.51 -6.20 10.60
C ILE A 345 0.27 -4.72 10.36
N HIS A 346 -0.10 -3.99 11.42
CA HIS A 346 -0.38 -2.55 11.37
C HIS A 346 0.52 -1.80 12.36
N GLY A 347 1.37 -0.90 11.87
CA GLY A 347 2.17 0.03 12.69
C GLY A 347 1.32 1.05 13.44
N LEU A 348 0.35 1.64 12.73
CA LEU A 348 -0.56 2.72 13.16
C LEU A 348 0.08 4.09 13.05
N ALA A 349 0.64 4.65 14.12
CA ALA A 349 1.29 5.96 14.03
C ALA A 349 2.63 5.93 14.75
N GLY A 350 3.59 6.74 14.30
CA GLY A 350 4.97 6.63 14.74
C GLY A 350 5.85 6.06 13.64
N ASN A 351 7.14 5.99 13.90
CA ASN A 351 8.10 5.42 12.96
C ASN A 351 8.40 3.99 13.38
N ASP A 352 7.81 3.03 12.69
CA ASP A 352 7.76 1.64 13.08
C ASP A 352 8.78 0.79 12.32
N THR A 353 9.24 -0.27 12.96
CA THR A 353 10.05 -1.32 12.32
C THR A 353 9.26 -2.62 12.33
N ILE A 354 8.95 -3.15 11.16
CA ILE A 354 8.04 -4.28 10.99
C ILE A 354 8.82 -5.48 10.44
N LEU A 355 8.77 -6.60 11.17
CA LEU A 355 9.36 -7.88 10.77
C LEU A 355 8.24 -8.90 10.58
N GLY A 356 7.78 -9.11 9.34
CA GLY A 356 6.74 -10.12 9.01
C GLY A 356 7.18 -11.56 9.32
N LEU A 357 8.45 -11.85 9.00
CA LEU A 357 9.13 -13.15 9.10
C LEU A 357 8.82 -14.11 7.95
N GLN A 358 8.08 -15.19 8.18
CA GLN A 358 7.73 -16.19 7.17
C GLN A 358 6.21 -16.21 7.04
N GLY A 359 5.72 -16.46 5.84
CA GLY A 359 4.34 -16.15 5.50
C GLY A 359 4.38 -15.20 4.31
N GLN A 360 3.26 -15.06 3.62
CA GLN A 360 3.06 -13.88 2.78
C GLN A 360 2.14 -12.97 3.57
N ASP A 361 2.73 -11.98 4.22
CA ASP A 361 2.04 -11.12 5.17
C ASP A 361 1.44 -9.92 4.46
N VAL A 362 0.54 -9.23 5.16
CA VAL A 362 0.03 -7.92 4.79
C VAL A 362 0.63 -6.93 5.77
N VAL A 363 1.36 -5.94 5.25
CA VAL A 363 2.11 -5.00 6.08
C VAL A 363 1.68 -3.57 5.79
N CYS A 364 1.32 -2.85 6.86
CA CYS A 364 0.83 -1.49 6.86
C CYS A 364 1.64 -0.68 7.85
N GLY A 365 2.35 0.35 7.38
CA GLY A 365 3.14 1.23 8.24
C GLY A 365 2.21 2.14 9.02
N GLY A 366 1.43 2.93 8.28
CA GLY A 366 0.48 3.88 8.81
C GLY A 366 1.06 5.29 8.73
N ALA A 367 0.92 6.08 9.80
CA ALA A 367 1.37 7.46 9.83
C ALA A 367 2.76 7.56 10.46
N GLY A 368 3.77 7.86 9.65
CA GLY A 368 5.11 8.13 10.17
C GLY A 368 6.16 7.88 9.12
N THR A 369 7.25 7.24 9.51
CA THR A 369 8.28 6.75 8.59
C THR A 369 8.60 5.33 8.99
N ASP A 370 8.08 4.38 8.23
CA ASP A 370 7.99 2.98 8.59
C ASP A 370 8.98 2.15 7.78
N THR A 371 9.47 1.06 8.37
CA THR A 371 10.48 0.19 7.76
C THR A 371 10.04 -1.25 7.80
N VAL A 372 9.95 -1.89 6.64
CA VAL A 372 9.79 -3.35 6.55
C VAL A 372 11.17 -3.99 6.49
N SER A 373 11.44 -4.90 7.42
CA SER A 373 12.75 -5.48 7.62
C SER A 373 12.74 -7.00 7.56
N TYR A 374 13.50 -7.52 6.59
CA TYR A 374 13.86 -8.92 6.44
C TYR A 374 15.21 -9.24 7.12
N ALA A 375 15.73 -8.31 7.91
CA ALA A 375 17.01 -8.47 8.59
C ALA A 375 17.04 -9.75 9.44
N GLY A 376 18.08 -10.56 9.23
CA GLY A 376 18.26 -11.84 9.90
C GLY A 376 17.58 -13.03 9.21
N GLN A 377 16.88 -12.82 8.09
CA GLN A 377 16.45 -13.89 7.19
C GLN A 377 17.59 -14.27 6.25
N THR A 378 17.65 -15.55 5.87
CA THR A 378 18.66 -16.07 4.93
C THR A 378 18.05 -16.51 3.60
N ALA A 379 16.72 -16.47 3.49
CA ALA A 379 16.03 -16.73 2.24
C ALA A 379 15.92 -15.40 1.48
N PRO A 380 15.95 -15.44 0.14
CA PRO A 380 15.76 -14.24 -0.67
C PRO A 380 14.37 -13.65 -0.42
N ALA A 381 14.31 -12.34 -0.29
CA ALA A 381 13.10 -11.54 -0.18
C ALA A 381 12.85 -10.81 -1.50
N ARG A 382 11.60 -10.78 -1.96
CA ARG A 382 11.15 -9.88 -3.03
C ARG A 382 10.15 -8.91 -2.42
N ALA A 383 10.58 -7.69 -2.15
CA ALA A 383 9.80 -6.66 -1.47
C ALA A 383 9.52 -5.49 -2.41
N VAL A 384 8.25 -5.09 -2.51
CA VAL A 384 7.79 -4.01 -3.37
C VAL A 384 6.87 -3.12 -2.55
N ILE A 385 7.27 -1.88 -2.29
CA ILE A 385 6.40 -0.90 -1.63
C ILE A 385 5.21 -0.59 -2.55
N GLY A 386 4.01 -0.57 -1.99
CA GLY A 386 2.78 -0.25 -2.71
C GLY A 386 2.22 -1.37 -3.59
N GLU A 387 2.72 -2.61 -3.49
CA GLU A 387 2.14 -3.74 -4.21
C GLU A 387 0.73 -4.07 -3.68
N THR A 388 -0.24 -4.15 -4.59
CA THR A 388 -1.66 -4.34 -4.25
C THR A 388 -2.23 -5.68 -4.72
N ASP A 389 -1.53 -6.41 -5.60
CA ASP A 389 -1.96 -7.71 -6.10
C ASP A 389 -1.56 -8.84 -5.13
N PRO A 390 -2.52 -9.48 -4.43
CA PRO A 390 -2.23 -10.60 -3.55
C PRO A 390 -1.73 -11.86 -4.27
N SER A 391 -1.76 -11.88 -5.60
CA SER A 391 -1.18 -12.93 -6.43
C SER A 391 0.22 -12.61 -6.95
N ALA A 392 0.74 -11.42 -6.65
CA ALA A 392 2.12 -11.08 -6.95
C ALA A 392 3.08 -12.05 -6.23
N ASP A 393 4.15 -12.42 -6.93
CA ASP A 393 5.24 -13.22 -6.39
C ASP A 393 6.13 -12.32 -5.51
N VAL A 394 5.55 -11.77 -4.45
CA VAL A 394 6.23 -10.95 -3.43
C VAL A 394 6.30 -11.71 -2.11
N SER A 395 7.32 -11.39 -1.32
CA SER A 395 7.49 -11.92 0.03
C SER A 395 6.31 -11.52 0.91
N ASP A 396 5.96 -10.22 0.92
CA ASP A 396 4.83 -9.65 1.66
C ASP A 396 4.11 -8.62 0.78
N LEU A 397 2.83 -8.39 1.04
CA LEU A 397 2.06 -7.28 0.47
C LEU A 397 2.30 -6.05 1.34
N ILE A 398 3.20 -5.19 0.88
CA ILE A 398 3.62 -3.98 1.58
C ILE A 398 2.80 -2.81 1.02
N ALA A 399 2.02 -2.17 1.89
CA ALA A 399 1.22 -1.02 1.51
C ALA A 399 2.10 0.20 1.16
N ALA A 400 1.51 1.15 0.45
CA ALA A 400 2.20 2.38 0.01
C ALA A 400 2.41 3.39 1.15
N ASP A 401 2.00 3.05 2.38
CA ASP A 401 2.24 3.83 3.61
C ASP A 401 3.48 3.33 4.38
N VAL A 402 4.42 2.70 3.66
CA VAL A 402 5.73 2.27 4.14
C VAL A 402 6.78 2.97 3.30
N GLU A 403 7.81 3.54 3.93
CA GLU A 403 8.82 4.34 3.23
C GLU A 403 10.16 3.61 3.07
N ASN A 404 10.46 2.58 3.86
CA ASN A 404 11.81 2.00 3.91
C ASN A 404 11.81 0.48 3.85
N LEU A 405 12.87 -0.07 3.26
CA LEU A 405 13.11 -1.51 3.15
C LEU A 405 14.48 -1.88 3.72
N THR A 406 14.56 -3.05 4.35
CA THR A 406 15.82 -3.67 4.73
C THR A 406 15.78 -5.14 4.36
N GLY A 407 16.66 -5.59 3.48
CA GLY A 407 16.86 -6.99 3.13
C GLY A 407 17.55 -7.80 4.23
N GLY A 408 17.75 -9.07 3.94
CA GLY A 408 18.32 -10.10 4.78
C GLY A 408 19.75 -10.44 4.38
N ALA A 409 20.03 -11.75 4.36
CA ALA A 409 21.32 -12.32 4.03
C ALA A 409 21.29 -13.21 2.76
N GLY A 410 20.16 -13.22 2.07
CA GLY A 410 19.99 -13.88 0.77
C GLY A 410 20.04 -12.85 -0.35
N PRO A 411 20.05 -13.28 -1.63
CA PRO A 411 19.98 -12.35 -2.75
C PRO A 411 18.57 -11.77 -2.88
N ASP A 412 18.39 -10.56 -2.39
CA ASP A 412 17.10 -9.91 -2.26
C ASP A 412 16.78 -9.04 -3.48
N THR A 413 15.51 -8.78 -3.71
CA THR A 413 15.04 -7.84 -4.74
C THR A 413 14.11 -6.84 -4.09
N LEU A 414 14.56 -5.59 -3.98
CA LEU A 414 13.89 -4.53 -3.23
C LEU A 414 13.48 -3.41 -4.18
N PHE A 415 12.21 -3.00 -4.12
CA PHE A 415 11.66 -1.91 -4.92
C PHE A 415 11.07 -0.84 -4.00
N GLY A 416 11.56 0.39 -4.15
CA GLY A 416 11.00 1.60 -3.56
C GLY A 416 9.70 2.05 -4.24
N ASP A 417 9.31 3.29 -3.97
CA ASP A 417 8.15 3.96 -4.58
C ASP A 417 8.53 5.36 -5.10
N ASP A 418 7.55 6.24 -5.35
CA ASP A 418 7.83 7.61 -5.82
C ASP A 418 8.18 8.58 -4.66
N SER A 419 8.40 8.06 -3.45
CA SER A 419 8.75 8.82 -2.25
C SER A 419 10.21 8.62 -1.90
N ALA A 420 10.79 9.53 -1.10
CA ALA A 420 12.15 9.34 -0.60
C ALA A 420 12.24 8.10 0.31
N ASN A 421 13.00 7.10 -0.12
CA ASN A 421 13.19 5.83 0.56
C ASN A 421 14.60 5.67 1.16
N LEU A 422 14.69 4.95 2.27
CA LEU A 422 15.93 4.34 2.76
C LEU A 422 15.87 2.84 2.50
N ILE A 423 16.74 2.35 1.61
CA ILE A 423 16.79 0.93 1.22
C ILE A 423 18.16 0.35 1.53
N GLN A 424 18.17 -0.79 2.24
CA GLN A 424 19.39 -1.54 2.55
C GLN A 424 19.25 -2.97 2.01
N GLY A 425 20.12 -3.40 1.09
CA GLY A 425 20.14 -4.77 0.55
C GLY A 425 20.52 -5.79 1.63
N GLY A 426 21.66 -5.58 2.28
CA GLY A 426 22.10 -6.39 3.41
C GLY A 426 23.31 -7.25 3.05
N ARG A 427 23.16 -8.58 3.04
CA ARG A 427 24.20 -9.47 2.50
C ARG A 427 23.58 -10.32 1.41
N GLY A 428 24.41 -10.76 0.48
CA GLY A 428 23.93 -11.49 -0.69
C GLY A 428 24.04 -10.57 -1.91
N ASP A 429 23.80 -11.13 -3.08
CA ASP A 429 23.83 -10.39 -4.33
C ASP A 429 22.44 -9.77 -4.53
N ASP A 430 22.28 -8.51 -4.13
CA ASP A 430 21.00 -7.82 -4.04
C ASP A 430 20.69 -7.02 -5.30
N THR A 431 19.41 -6.85 -5.60
CA THR A 431 18.92 -5.96 -6.66
C THR A 431 17.99 -4.93 -6.07
N VAL A 432 18.35 -3.66 -6.15
CA VAL A 432 17.58 -2.53 -5.62
C VAL A 432 17.21 -1.57 -6.74
N LEU A 433 15.92 -1.25 -6.85
CA LEU A 433 15.40 -0.15 -7.66
C LEU A 433 14.70 0.83 -6.72
N ALA A 434 15.21 2.04 -6.58
CA ALA A 434 14.68 3.04 -5.66
C ALA A 434 13.45 3.77 -6.22
N ALA A 435 13.37 3.90 -7.55
CA ALA A 435 12.27 4.50 -8.31
C ALA A 435 12.27 6.04 -8.30
N GLY A 436 11.28 6.70 -7.70
CA GLY A 436 11.21 8.16 -7.73
C GLY A 436 11.47 8.72 -6.34
N GLY A 437 12.20 9.81 -6.19
CA GLY A 437 12.40 10.37 -4.87
C GLY A 437 13.73 11.06 -4.69
N VAL A 438 14.23 11.02 -3.46
CA VAL A 438 15.59 11.40 -3.12
C VAL A 438 16.03 10.32 -2.16
N ASP A 439 16.65 9.29 -2.72
CA ASP A 439 16.77 8.01 -2.07
C ASP A 439 18.15 7.84 -1.44
N THR A 440 18.19 6.98 -0.42
CA THR A 440 19.45 6.50 0.16
C THR A 440 19.46 4.99 0.08
N VAL A 441 20.34 4.48 -0.78
CA VAL A 441 20.44 3.05 -1.08
C VAL A 441 21.82 2.53 -0.71
N SER A 442 21.83 1.41 0.01
CA SER A 442 23.04 0.64 0.31
C SER A 442 22.86 -0.79 -0.18
N GLY A 443 23.81 -1.31 -0.96
CA GLY A 443 23.86 -2.72 -1.37
C GLY A 443 24.22 -3.61 -0.19
N GLY A 444 25.41 -3.38 0.36
CA GLY A 444 25.89 -4.10 1.53
C GLY A 444 27.01 -5.04 1.14
N GLY A 445 26.89 -6.34 1.45
CA GLY A 445 27.93 -7.30 1.09
C GLY A 445 27.48 -8.30 0.05
N GLY A 446 28.08 -8.29 -1.14
CA GLY A 446 27.73 -9.16 -2.27
C GLY A 446 27.94 -8.44 -3.59
N GLU A 447 27.64 -9.07 -4.72
CA GLU A 447 27.65 -8.38 -6.02
C GLU A 447 26.28 -7.73 -6.25
N ASP A 448 26.14 -6.45 -5.90
CA ASP A 448 24.85 -5.75 -5.87
C ASP A 448 24.56 -4.99 -7.16
N THR A 449 23.28 -4.81 -7.48
CA THR A 449 22.81 -3.90 -8.53
C THR A 449 21.89 -2.85 -7.94
N LEU A 450 22.33 -1.60 -7.95
CA LEU A 450 21.62 -0.45 -7.38
C LEU A 450 21.23 0.52 -8.49
N VAL A 451 19.94 0.89 -8.53
CA VAL A 451 19.39 1.86 -9.48
C VAL A 451 18.61 2.92 -8.70
N GLY A 452 19.00 4.19 -8.81
CA GLY A 452 18.30 5.33 -8.21
C GLY A 452 17.02 5.69 -8.96
N ASP A 453 17.10 5.76 -10.29
CA ASP A 453 16.03 6.21 -11.20
C ASP A 453 15.80 7.73 -11.14
N ASP A 454 14.63 8.27 -10.75
CA ASP A 454 14.35 9.72 -10.76
C ASP A 454 14.66 10.33 -9.38
N GLY A 455 15.67 11.19 -9.24
CA GLY A 455 16.00 11.76 -7.94
C GLY A 455 17.41 12.31 -7.83
N ASP A 456 17.69 13.04 -6.74
CA ASP A 456 19.09 13.38 -6.38
C ASP A 456 19.59 12.33 -5.37
N ASP A 457 19.97 11.14 -5.84
CA ASP A 457 20.09 9.96 -4.98
C ASP A 457 21.48 9.77 -4.35
N GLN A 458 21.51 8.99 -3.27
CA GLN A 458 22.74 8.51 -2.64
C GLN A 458 22.83 6.99 -2.74
N LEU A 459 23.77 6.49 -3.54
CA LEU A 459 23.99 5.06 -3.76
C LEU A 459 25.34 4.61 -3.20
N SER A 460 25.35 3.54 -2.42
CA SER A 460 26.56 2.90 -1.88
C SER A 460 26.55 1.41 -2.15
N GLY A 461 27.50 0.89 -2.93
CA GLY A 461 27.65 -0.56 -3.13
C GLY A 461 28.14 -1.28 -1.87
N GLU A 462 29.07 -0.63 -1.16
CA GLU A 462 29.76 -1.13 0.04
C GLU A 462 30.82 -2.20 -0.25
N GLY A 463 30.48 -3.48 -0.43
CA GLY A 463 31.50 -4.51 -0.59
C GLY A 463 31.10 -5.61 -1.56
N GLY A 464 31.85 -5.70 -2.66
CA GLY A 464 31.69 -6.68 -3.72
C GLY A 464 31.87 -6.01 -5.08
N ASP A 465 31.70 -6.74 -6.18
CA ASP A 465 31.79 -6.14 -7.51
C ASP A 465 30.41 -5.58 -7.89
N ASP A 466 30.12 -4.32 -7.58
CA ASP A 466 28.78 -3.74 -7.65
C ASP A 466 28.48 -3.02 -8.98
N VAL A 467 27.20 -2.84 -9.26
CA VAL A 467 26.70 -2.02 -10.38
C VAL A 467 25.81 -0.91 -9.85
N LEU A 468 26.28 0.33 -9.93
CA LEU A 468 25.56 1.52 -9.50
C LEU A 468 25.11 2.33 -10.73
N ARG A 469 23.84 2.72 -10.73
CA ARG A 469 23.23 3.61 -11.72
C ARG A 469 22.44 4.69 -11.01
N GLY A 470 22.90 5.94 -11.09
CA GLY A 470 22.22 7.09 -10.53
C GLY A 470 20.83 7.26 -11.14
N GLY A 471 20.78 7.66 -12.41
CA GLY A 471 19.53 7.89 -13.11
C GLY A 471 19.39 9.35 -13.49
N ASP A 472 18.17 9.88 -13.43
CA ASP A 472 17.85 11.28 -13.70
C ASP A 472 18.00 12.11 -12.42
N GLY A 473 18.93 13.07 -12.38
CA GLY A 473 19.11 13.98 -11.26
C GLY A 473 20.57 14.18 -10.88
N GLY A 474 20.85 14.74 -9.72
CA GLY A 474 22.20 15.00 -9.23
C GLY A 474 22.66 13.95 -8.24
N ASP A 475 23.16 12.82 -8.73
CA ASP A 475 23.42 11.66 -7.88
C ASP A 475 24.79 11.69 -7.20
N THR A 476 24.88 11.07 -6.03
CA THR A 476 26.14 10.80 -5.34
C THR A 476 26.32 9.30 -5.15
N MET A 477 27.40 8.75 -5.70
CA MET A 477 27.67 7.32 -5.72
C MET A 477 29.01 6.99 -5.08
N THR A 478 29.04 5.97 -4.24
CA THR A 478 30.26 5.34 -3.72
C THR A 478 30.21 3.87 -4.12
N GLY A 479 31.18 3.39 -4.90
CA GLY A 479 31.26 1.97 -5.26
C GLY A 479 31.41 1.13 -4.00
N GLY A 480 32.55 1.25 -3.34
CA GLY A 480 32.81 0.48 -2.13
C GLY A 480 34.20 -0.11 -2.19
N ASP A 481 34.41 -1.21 -1.49
CA ASP A 481 35.53 -2.13 -1.70
C ASP A 481 35.25 -3.00 -2.96
N ASP A 482 36.28 -3.62 -3.54
CA ASP A 482 36.18 -4.44 -4.75
C ASP A 482 35.96 -3.65 -6.06
N ALA A 483 35.49 -4.26 -7.14
CA ALA A 483 35.55 -3.67 -8.48
C ALA A 483 34.18 -3.28 -9.04
N ASP A 484 33.87 -1.98 -8.97
CA ASP A 484 32.52 -1.50 -9.23
C ASP A 484 32.32 -0.96 -10.65
N GLN A 485 31.07 -0.90 -11.08
CA GLN A 485 30.65 -0.22 -12.30
C GLN A 485 29.70 0.91 -11.95
N ILE A 486 30.11 2.15 -12.20
CA ILE A 486 29.37 3.33 -11.74
C ILE A 486 28.97 4.17 -12.95
N ALA A 487 27.67 4.46 -13.08
CA ALA A 487 27.11 5.35 -14.08
C ALA A 487 26.20 6.37 -13.41
N GLY A 488 26.43 7.67 -13.64
CA GLY A 488 25.53 8.74 -13.19
C GLY A 488 24.23 8.70 -13.96
N GLY A 489 24.19 9.34 -15.12
CA GLY A 489 23.01 9.32 -15.96
C GLY A 489 22.76 10.72 -16.49
N PRO A 490 21.51 11.10 -16.76
CA PRO A 490 21.16 12.49 -16.99
C PRO A 490 21.24 13.33 -15.72
N GLY A 491 22.16 14.29 -15.67
CA GLY A 491 22.17 15.29 -14.61
C GLY A 491 23.56 15.77 -14.27
N THR A 492 23.90 15.85 -12.98
CA THR A 492 25.24 16.25 -12.55
C THR A 492 25.67 15.38 -11.40
N ASP A 493 26.37 14.31 -11.76
CA ASP A 493 26.58 13.18 -10.90
C ASP A 493 27.99 13.19 -10.30
N THR A 494 28.11 12.63 -9.10
CA THR A 494 29.34 12.64 -8.32
C THR A 494 29.71 11.24 -7.88
N VAL A 495 30.94 10.83 -8.20
CA VAL A 495 31.56 9.67 -7.54
C VAL A 495 32.42 10.14 -6.38
N ASP A 496 32.17 9.59 -5.20
CA ASP A 496 32.77 10.02 -3.93
C ASP A 496 33.70 8.95 -3.34
N TYR A 497 34.99 9.29 -3.23
CA TYR A 497 36.02 8.48 -2.59
C TYR A 497 36.52 9.07 -1.27
N THR A 498 35.82 10.03 -0.66
CA THR A 498 36.23 10.70 0.59
C THR A 498 36.56 9.73 1.73
N GLY A 499 35.91 8.55 1.76
CA GLY A 499 36.17 7.49 2.72
C GLY A 499 37.49 6.72 2.51
N ARG A 500 38.12 6.83 1.34
CA ARG A 500 39.34 6.07 0.99
C ARG A 500 40.58 6.72 1.60
N ALA A 501 41.41 5.89 2.23
CA ALA A 501 42.71 6.30 2.80
C ALA A 501 43.90 6.01 1.86
N GLN A 502 43.68 5.16 0.85
CA GLN A 502 44.68 4.86 -0.18
C GLN A 502 44.47 5.75 -1.41
N PRO A 503 45.51 5.95 -2.23
CA PRO A 503 45.37 6.63 -3.51
C PRO A 503 44.30 5.99 -4.41
N VAL A 504 43.46 6.81 -5.01
CA VAL A 504 42.58 6.41 -6.13
C VAL A 504 43.15 6.92 -7.45
N ASP A 505 43.02 6.13 -8.51
CA ASP A 505 43.31 6.51 -9.90
C ASP A 505 41.94 6.43 -10.60
N VAL A 506 41.44 7.51 -11.18
CA VAL A 506 40.09 7.56 -11.76
C VAL A 506 40.17 8.28 -13.09
N THR A 507 39.65 7.65 -14.14
CA THR A 507 39.47 8.26 -15.46
C THR A 507 38.03 8.08 -15.93
N VAL A 508 37.30 9.18 -16.15
CA VAL A 508 35.90 9.15 -16.56
C VAL A 508 35.75 8.77 -18.04
N GLY A 509 34.89 7.79 -18.37
CA GLY A 509 34.25 7.69 -19.69
C GLY A 509 34.97 7.00 -20.85
N SER A 510 36.09 6.29 -20.64
CA SER A 510 36.76 5.56 -21.74
C SER A 510 36.53 4.04 -21.70
N GLY A 511 35.77 3.48 -22.67
CA GLY A 511 35.62 2.02 -22.87
C GLY A 511 36.28 1.52 -24.16
N PRO A 512 36.07 0.26 -24.57
CA PRO A 512 36.44 -1.00 -23.92
C PRO A 512 37.92 -1.35 -24.14
N GLY A 513 38.65 -1.66 -23.06
CA GLY A 513 40.02 -2.19 -23.11
C GLY A 513 41.16 -1.19 -22.83
N ASN A 514 40.94 -0.14 -22.05
CA ASN A 514 41.95 0.89 -21.79
C ASN A 514 41.88 1.59 -20.42
N ASP A 515 41.48 0.86 -19.37
CA ASP A 515 42.33 0.84 -18.18
C ASP A 515 43.71 0.19 -18.54
N GLY A 516 43.80 -0.57 -19.63
CA GLY A 516 45.05 -1.14 -20.14
C GLY A 516 45.70 -2.11 -19.17
N GLY A 517 44.91 -2.78 -18.32
CA GLY A 517 45.46 -3.56 -17.22
C GLY A 517 46.26 -2.69 -16.24
N LYS A 518 45.93 -1.40 -16.14
CA LYS A 518 46.21 -0.59 -14.96
C LYS A 518 45.01 -0.64 -14.03
N VAL A 519 45.39 -0.78 -12.78
CA VAL A 519 44.60 -1.03 -11.59
C VAL A 519 44.34 0.35 -11.00
N ASP A 520 43.08 0.77 -10.95
CA ASP A 520 42.66 1.87 -10.10
C ASP A 520 42.62 1.29 -8.67
N GLY A 521 43.42 1.80 -7.74
CA GLY A 521 43.57 1.20 -6.41
C GLY A 521 44.42 -0.08 -6.34
N ALA A 522 44.18 -0.95 -5.34
CA ALA A 522 44.85 -2.25 -5.23
C ALA A 522 44.06 -3.34 -6.00
N ALA A 523 44.53 -4.60 -5.99
CA ALA A 523 43.69 -5.69 -6.52
C ALA A 523 42.50 -5.91 -5.57
N GLY A 524 41.27 -5.63 -6.04
CA GLY A 524 40.05 -5.64 -5.24
C GLY A 524 39.60 -4.25 -4.76
N ASP A 525 39.86 -3.18 -5.54
CA ASP A 525 39.41 -1.80 -5.27
C ASP A 525 39.27 -1.01 -6.60
N ARG A 526 38.81 -1.65 -7.69
CA ARG A 526 38.95 -1.16 -9.08
C ARG A 526 37.63 -0.71 -9.70
N ASP A 527 37.40 0.59 -9.78
CA ASP A 527 36.11 1.08 -10.27
C ASP A 527 36.13 1.49 -11.74
N THR A 528 35.08 1.12 -12.46
CA THR A 528 34.79 1.59 -13.82
C THR A 528 33.82 2.76 -13.74
N VAL A 529 34.34 3.98 -13.78
CA VAL A 529 33.53 5.21 -13.82
C VAL A 529 33.13 5.55 -15.26
N ARG A 530 31.84 5.43 -15.56
CA ARG A 530 31.30 5.64 -16.92
C ARG A 530 31.25 7.12 -17.30
N GLY A 531 31.08 7.36 -18.60
CA GLY A 531 31.18 8.70 -19.18
C GLY A 531 30.02 9.65 -18.88
N SER A 532 29.00 9.17 -18.20
CA SER A 532 27.85 9.96 -17.71
C SER A 532 28.06 10.44 -16.28
N VAL A 533 29.30 10.60 -15.84
CA VAL A 533 29.65 11.16 -14.53
C VAL A 533 30.38 12.46 -14.78
N GLU A 534 29.97 13.52 -14.08
CA GLU A 534 30.58 14.84 -14.21
C GLU A 534 31.60 15.11 -13.09
N ASN A 535 31.35 14.65 -11.87
CA ASN A 535 32.17 15.02 -10.72
C ASN A 535 32.87 13.81 -10.10
N VAL A 536 34.10 14.03 -9.65
CA VAL A 536 34.87 13.02 -8.88
C VAL A 536 35.50 13.70 -7.68
N THR A 537 35.27 13.12 -6.50
CA THR A 537 35.90 13.53 -5.25
C THR A 537 36.87 12.45 -4.78
N GLY A 538 38.15 12.78 -4.66
CA GLY A 538 39.22 11.92 -4.16
C GLY A 538 39.17 11.67 -2.65
N GLY A 539 40.08 10.83 -2.18
CA GLY A 539 40.18 10.40 -0.78
C GLY A 539 41.24 11.17 0.00
N ASN A 540 42.00 10.44 0.83
CA ASN A 540 43.12 10.99 1.61
C ASN A 540 44.49 10.54 1.06
N GLY A 541 44.49 9.90 -0.11
CA GLY A 541 45.66 9.37 -0.79
C GLY A 541 46.29 10.42 -1.71
N ALA A 542 47.33 10.03 -2.45
CA ALA A 542 47.86 10.87 -3.52
C ALA A 542 47.15 10.50 -4.82
N ASP A 543 46.02 11.15 -5.07
CA ASP A 543 45.03 10.69 -6.04
C ASP A 543 45.37 11.13 -7.47
N THR A 544 44.88 10.40 -8.46
CA THR A 544 44.93 10.78 -9.87
C THR A 544 43.52 10.83 -10.41
N LEU A 545 43.00 12.01 -10.69
CA LEU A 545 41.65 12.23 -11.18
C LEU A 545 41.70 12.84 -12.58
N VAL A 546 41.07 12.18 -13.55
CA VAL A 546 41.01 12.58 -14.96
C VAL A 546 39.55 12.64 -15.41
N GLY A 547 39.08 13.82 -15.81
CA GLY A 547 37.75 14.03 -16.39
C GLY A 547 37.67 13.60 -17.86
N ASN A 548 36.56 13.95 -18.50
CA ASN A 548 36.21 13.61 -19.88
C ASN A 548 35.94 14.87 -20.70
N ASP A 549 35.03 14.80 -21.67
CA ASP A 549 34.66 15.94 -22.52
C ASP A 549 33.47 16.75 -21.96
N LEU A 550 32.99 16.40 -20.76
CA LEU A 550 31.91 17.11 -20.05
C LEU A 550 32.51 18.17 -19.12
N ASN A 551 31.66 19.03 -18.54
CA ASN A 551 32.13 19.97 -17.52
C ASN A 551 32.37 19.22 -16.22
N ASN A 552 33.61 18.94 -15.86
CA ASN A 552 33.92 18.15 -14.69
C ASN A 552 34.25 19.01 -13.46
N GLN A 553 33.82 18.55 -12.27
CA GLN A 553 34.37 19.04 -11.00
C GLN A 553 35.24 17.96 -10.36
N LEU A 554 36.53 18.23 -10.26
CA LEU A 554 37.50 17.30 -9.67
C LEU A 554 38.03 17.87 -8.35
N ARG A 555 37.93 17.10 -7.27
CA ARG A 555 38.38 17.50 -5.95
C ARG A 555 39.37 16.48 -5.40
N GLY A 556 40.64 16.87 -5.22
CA GLY A 556 41.70 15.97 -4.73
C GLY A 556 41.56 15.55 -3.26
N ASN A 557 41.03 16.45 -2.40
CA ASN A 557 41.03 16.29 -0.93
C ASN A 557 42.45 16.22 -0.36
N LEU A 558 42.72 15.38 0.66
CA LEU A 558 44.03 15.34 1.31
C LEU A 558 44.97 14.52 0.45
N GLY A 559 46.14 15.02 0.09
CA GLY A 559 46.95 14.26 -0.85
C GLY A 559 48.01 15.05 -1.56
N ALA A 560 48.79 14.38 -2.39
CA ALA A 560 49.63 15.07 -3.37
C ALA A 560 49.13 14.65 -4.74
N ASP A 561 48.13 15.36 -5.23
CA ASP A 561 47.22 14.84 -6.24
C ASP A 561 47.59 15.24 -7.66
N THR A 562 47.02 14.52 -8.62
CA THR A 562 47.11 14.79 -10.05
C THR A 562 45.70 15.00 -10.56
N LEU A 563 45.33 16.25 -10.81
CA LEU A 563 44.01 16.64 -11.32
C LEU A 563 44.10 17.06 -12.78
N ARG A 564 43.32 16.40 -13.65
CA ARG A 564 43.24 16.70 -15.09
C ARG A 564 41.80 16.84 -15.54
N GLY A 565 41.38 18.05 -15.92
CA GLY A 565 40.02 18.37 -16.37
C GLY A 565 39.64 17.62 -17.64
N GLY A 566 40.12 18.07 -18.79
CA GLY A 566 39.86 17.38 -20.06
C GLY A 566 39.47 18.36 -21.15
N GLU A 567 38.38 18.07 -21.85
CA GLU A 567 37.64 19.10 -22.61
C GLU A 567 36.45 19.56 -21.75
N GLY A 568 35.80 20.66 -22.13
CA GLY A 568 34.68 21.20 -21.35
C GLY A 568 35.10 22.35 -20.45
N ARG A 569 34.24 22.75 -19.51
CA ARG A 569 34.52 23.84 -18.57
C ARG A 569 34.72 23.28 -17.18
N ASP A 570 35.96 22.99 -16.85
CA ASP A 570 36.29 22.24 -15.65
C ASP A 570 36.53 23.11 -14.42
N LEU A 571 36.33 22.51 -13.24
CA LEU A 571 36.67 23.10 -11.95
C LEU A 571 37.51 22.11 -11.14
N LEU A 572 38.78 22.44 -10.95
CA LEU A 572 39.73 21.64 -10.17
C LEU A 572 39.90 22.27 -8.77
N ARG A 573 39.75 21.47 -7.71
CA ARG A 573 39.86 21.88 -6.31
C ARG A 573 40.97 21.13 -5.57
N ALA A 574 41.93 21.90 -5.07
CA ALA A 574 43.23 21.49 -4.53
C ALA A 574 43.60 22.38 -3.32
N GLN A 575 42.78 22.39 -2.26
CA GLN A 575 42.92 23.32 -1.13
C GLN A 575 43.04 22.58 0.20
N ASP A 576 44.07 21.74 0.32
CA ASP A 576 44.21 20.81 1.43
C ASP A 576 45.47 21.08 2.29
N GLY A 577 46.32 22.04 1.90
CA GLY A 577 47.57 22.38 2.58
C GLY A 577 48.73 21.46 2.23
N VAL A 578 48.55 20.51 1.32
CA VAL A 578 49.56 19.61 0.78
C VAL A 578 49.81 19.97 -0.67
N ARG A 579 51.05 19.80 -1.13
CA ARG A 579 51.42 20.24 -2.47
C ARG A 579 51.02 19.20 -3.49
N ASP A 580 50.11 19.58 -4.37
CA ASP A 580 49.72 18.74 -5.50
C ASP A 580 50.79 18.62 -6.58
N LEU A 581 50.72 17.52 -7.33
CA LEU A 581 51.66 17.17 -8.38
C LEU A 581 51.28 17.81 -9.72
N VAL A 582 50.01 17.76 -10.10
CA VAL A 582 49.50 18.28 -11.38
C VAL A 582 48.15 18.93 -11.18
N ILE A 583 47.99 20.13 -11.73
CA ILE A 583 46.70 20.79 -11.90
C ILE A 583 46.64 21.28 -13.34
N ASP A 584 45.90 20.56 -14.16
CA ASP A 584 45.77 20.78 -15.60
C ASP A 584 44.30 20.78 -15.96
N CYS A 585 43.75 21.91 -16.36
CA CYS A 585 42.32 21.96 -16.63
C CYS A 585 41.96 21.52 -18.04
N GLY A 586 42.95 21.42 -18.94
CA GLY A 586 42.69 21.11 -20.35
C GLY A 586 42.61 22.33 -21.27
N ALA A 587 42.04 22.15 -22.46
CA ALA A 587 42.26 23.06 -23.60
C ALA A 587 41.23 24.21 -23.74
N ASP A 588 40.24 24.29 -22.85
CA ASP A 588 39.03 25.11 -23.00
C ASP A 588 38.96 26.28 -22.00
N VAL A 589 37.82 27.01 -21.95
CA VAL A 589 37.61 28.14 -21.03
C VAL A 589 37.10 27.63 -19.68
N ASP A 590 38.05 27.18 -18.89
CA ASP A 590 37.82 26.58 -17.58
C ASP A 590 37.49 27.62 -16.48
N ALA A 591 36.96 27.12 -15.36
CA ALA A 591 36.86 27.91 -14.14
C ALA A 591 38.26 28.12 -13.54
N GLU A 592 38.43 29.17 -12.72
CA GLU A 592 39.68 29.36 -11.98
C GLU A 592 39.90 28.17 -11.03
N ALA A 593 41.05 27.49 -11.18
CA ALA A 593 41.40 26.37 -10.31
C ALA A 593 41.52 26.87 -8.87
N VAL A 594 40.80 26.22 -7.97
CA VAL A 594 40.71 26.59 -6.55
C VAL A 594 41.86 25.90 -5.82
N ARG A 595 42.90 26.67 -5.49
CA ARG A 595 44.19 26.18 -4.96
C ARG A 595 44.66 26.95 -3.74
N ASP A 596 45.66 26.44 -3.04
CA ASP A 596 46.35 27.18 -2.00
C ASP A 596 47.78 27.61 -2.42
N GLY A 597 48.55 28.14 -1.47
CA GLY A 597 49.88 28.70 -1.75
C GLY A 597 51.00 27.68 -1.92
N VAL A 598 50.78 26.39 -1.59
CA VAL A 598 51.77 25.33 -1.74
C VAL A 598 51.73 24.65 -3.11
N ASP A 599 50.64 24.84 -3.86
CA ASP A 599 50.37 24.17 -5.13
C ASP A 599 51.11 24.74 -6.34
N PRO A 600 51.42 23.90 -7.34
CA PRO A 600 51.95 24.36 -8.61
C PRO A 600 50.93 25.25 -9.32
N ALA A 601 51.40 26.26 -10.07
CA ALA A 601 50.56 27.04 -10.97
C ALA A 601 49.79 26.10 -11.93
N PRO A 602 48.52 26.41 -12.28
CA PRO A 602 47.76 25.58 -13.18
C PRO A 602 48.43 25.59 -14.55
N ILE A 603 48.39 24.46 -15.26
CA ILE A 603 49.01 24.34 -16.58
C ILE A 603 48.20 25.11 -17.64
N SER A 604 46.88 25.09 -17.56
CA SER A 604 45.99 25.64 -18.59
C SER A 604 44.83 26.51 -18.07
N CYS A 605 44.50 26.46 -16.78
CA CYS A 605 43.51 27.35 -16.16
C CYS A 605 44.04 28.76 -15.85
N PRO A 606 43.14 29.77 -15.76
CA PRO A 606 43.46 31.09 -15.22
C PRO A 606 43.94 31.09 -13.77
#